data_AF-A0A7S2APM9-F1
#
_entry.id   AF-A0A7S2APM9-F1
#
_cell.length_a   1.000
_cell.length_b   1.000
_cell.length_c   1.000
_cell.angle_alpha   90.00
_cell.angle_beta   90.00
_cell.angle_gamma   90.00
#
_symmetry.space_group_name_H-M   'P 1'
#
loop_
_entity.id
_entity.type
_entity.pdbx_description
1 polymer ?
#
loop_
_entity_poly.entity_id
_entity_poly.type
_entity_poly.pdbx_seq_one_letter_code
_entity_poly.pdbx_strand_id
1 'polypeptide(L)'
;SKLLGTLEGEEDLRHCRGLVDDAVRLASEAREVLARVKEHQRQATAPAEKNSRRAMHRKLSDNLAVTVRVLEDIVGRFTVEERRRSAASDVEAPRPTSGVISAADAAGGNEQQMVDMGIVCGSLDEEIKQDRVKTLRRVDEDMLCLQRIYTDLASQAEEQQAGFDTIESHMASAAGDVELGRREIDLMSSRYDWTQRLKRKLCMTLGGTAAALTIASFVFSN
;
A
#
# COMPACT_ATOMS: atom_id res chain seq x y z
N SER A 1 -5.66 -34.06 -31.09
CA SER A 1 -4.68 -33.24 -30.36
C SER A 1 -5.15 -31.87 -29.87
N LYS A 2 -6.31 -31.31 -30.28
CA LYS A 2 -6.80 -30.03 -29.71
C LYS A 2 -7.34 -30.15 -28.27
N LEU A 3 -7.93 -31.29 -27.93
CA LEU A 3 -8.50 -31.58 -26.60
C LEU A 3 -7.47 -31.70 -25.46
N LEU A 4 -6.24 -32.16 -25.74
CA LEU A 4 -5.19 -32.21 -24.72
C LEU A 4 -4.64 -30.81 -24.41
N GLY A 5 -4.50 -29.94 -25.42
CA GLY A 5 -4.06 -28.56 -25.22
C GLY A 5 -5.07 -27.67 -24.49
N THR A 6 -6.38 -28.00 -24.56
CA THR A 6 -7.41 -27.32 -23.76
C THR A 6 -7.41 -27.77 -22.31
N LEU A 7 -7.09 -29.04 -22.02
CA LEU A 7 -7.02 -29.57 -20.65
C LEU A 7 -5.82 -29.01 -19.89
N GLU A 8 -4.63 -28.97 -20.52
CA GLU A 8 -3.45 -28.32 -19.92
C GLU A 8 -3.72 -26.83 -19.63
N GLY A 9 -4.43 -26.14 -20.54
CA GLY A 9 -4.84 -24.76 -20.34
C GLY A 9 -5.90 -24.53 -19.26
N GLU A 10 -6.70 -25.55 -18.89
CA GLU A 10 -7.69 -25.46 -17.81
C GLU A 10 -7.06 -25.67 -16.43
N GLU A 11 -6.08 -26.57 -16.32
CA GLU A 11 -5.32 -26.78 -15.08
C GLU A 11 -4.49 -25.53 -14.71
N ASP A 12 -3.83 -24.93 -15.70
CA ASP A 12 -3.07 -23.69 -15.52
C ASP A 12 -3.97 -22.53 -15.09
N LEU A 13 -5.20 -22.45 -15.62
CA LEU A 13 -6.17 -21.44 -15.23
C LEU A 13 -6.65 -21.64 -13.79
N ARG A 14 -6.95 -22.89 -13.41
CA ARG A 14 -7.31 -23.22 -12.02
C ARG A 14 -6.19 -22.89 -11.06
N HIS A 15 -4.94 -23.13 -11.47
CA HIS A 15 -3.77 -22.75 -10.70
C HIS A 15 -3.63 -21.22 -10.58
N CYS A 16 -3.69 -20.50 -11.70
CA CYS A 16 -3.67 -19.04 -11.72
C CYS A 16 -4.76 -18.44 -10.82
N ARG A 17 -5.96 -19.01 -10.84
CA ARG A 17 -7.06 -18.61 -9.97
C ARG A 17 -6.74 -18.83 -8.50
N GLY A 18 -6.24 -20.01 -8.14
CA GLY A 18 -5.83 -20.27 -6.76
C GLY A 18 -4.81 -19.25 -6.25
N LEU A 19 -3.86 -18.84 -7.10
CA LEU A 19 -2.89 -17.80 -6.79
C LEU A 19 -3.53 -16.42 -6.60
N VAL A 20 -4.53 -16.07 -7.42
CA VAL A 20 -5.30 -14.83 -7.29
C VAL A 20 -6.08 -14.80 -5.98
N ASP A 21 -6.84 -15.87 -5.68
CA ASP A 21 -7.62 -16.00 -4.45
C ASP A 21 -6.69 -15.89 -3.22
N ASP A 22 -5.53 -16.56 -3.24
CA ASP A 22 -4.54 -16.48 -2.17
C ASP A 22 -3.94 -15.08 -2.03
N ALA A 23 -3.64 -14.41 -3.14
CA ALA A 23 -3.10 -13.05 -3.10
C ALA A 23 -4.11 -12.04 -2.53
N VAL A 24 -5.39 -12.16 -2.88
CA VAL A 24 -6.48 -11.33 -2.36
C VAL A 24 -6.69 -11.59 -0.87
N ARG A 25 -6.64 -12.86 -0.44
CA ARG A 25 -6.68 -13.25 0.97
C ARG A 25 -5.51 -12.65 1.75
N LEU A 26 -4.29 -12.78 1.26
CA LEU A 26 -3.09 -12.22 1.90
C LEU A 26 -3.14 -10.69 1.98
N ALA A 27 -3.66 -10.01 0.94
CA ALA A 27 -3.87 -8.56 0.97
C ALA A 27 -4.89 -8.15 2.05
N SER A 28 -5.94 -8.96 2.22
CA SER A 28 -6.95 -8.76 3.27
C SER A 28 -6.36 -8.94 4.67
N GLU A 29 -5.57 -10.00 4.88
CA GLU A 29 -4.84 -10.25 6.13
C GLU A 29 -3.85 -9.11 6.44
N ALA A 30 -3.12 -8.62 5.42
CA ALA A 30 -2.22 -7.49 5.57
C ALA A 30 -2.96 -6.20 5.99
N ARG A 31 -4.17 -5.96 5.45
CA ARG A 31 -5.04 -4.86 5.90
C ARG A 31 -5.40 -4.99 7.38
N GLU A 32 -5.76 -6.19 7.83
CA GLU A 32 -6.09 -6.41 9.25
C GLU A 32 -4.88 -6.20 10.17
N VAL A 33 -3.69 -6.64 9.75
CA VAL A 33 -2.44 -6.35 10.46
C VAL A 33 -2.21 -4.85 10.55
N LEU A 34 -2.39 -4.10 9.46
CA LEU A 34 -2.28 -2.64 9.44
C LEU A 34 -3.25 -1.98 10.41
N ALA A 35 -4.52 -2.42 10.45
CA ALA A 35 -5.50 -1.92 11.40
C ALA A 35 -5.05 -2.15 12.86
N ARG A 36 -4.46 -3.31 13.17
CA ARG A 36 -3.85 -3.55 14.48
C ARG A 36 -2.68 -2.62 14.75
N VAL A 37 -1.80 -2.36 13.78
CA VAL A 37 -0.67 -1.41 13.94
C VAL A 37 -1.18 0.00 14.22
N LYS A 38 -2.26 0.43 13.56
CA LYS A 38 -2.93 1.72 13.83
C LYS A 38 -3.41 1.83 15.28
N GLU A 39 -3.96 0.75 15.84
CA GLU A 39 -4.38 0.73 17.24
C GLU A 39 -3.18 0.82 18.19
N HIS A 40 -2.11 0.07 17.94
CA HIS A 40 -0.88 0.19 18.72
C HIS A 40 -0.25 1.59 18.62
N GLN A 41 -0.42 2.31 17.50
CA GLN A 41 0.02 3.71 17.40
C GLN A 41 -0.69 4.61 18.43
N ARG A 42 -1.99 4.39 18.69
CA ARG A 42 -2.75 5.16 19.67
C ARG A 42 -2.27 4.93 21.10
N GLN A 43 -1.76 3.74 21.39
CA GLN A 43 -1.29 3.34 22.71
C GLN A 43 0.14 3.83 23.05
N ALA A 44 0.91 4.31 22.06
CA ALA A 44 2.24 4.84 22.33
C ALA A 44 2.15 6.10 23.21
N THR A 45 2.99 6.21 24.23
CA THR A 45 2.99 7.35 25.17
C THR A 45 4.07 8.37 24.80
N ALA A 46 5.24 7.90 24.38
CA ALA A 46 6.36 8.77 23.99
C ALA A 46 6.12 9.42 22.61
N PRO A 47 6.39 10.74 22.44
CA PRO A 47 6.15 11.43 21.17
C PRO A 47 7.05 10.92 20.03
N ALA A 48 8.30 10.57 20.32
CA ALA A 48 9.22 9.99 19.34
C ALA A 48 8.73 8.61 18.86
N GLU A 49 8.18 7.81 19.77
CA GLU A 49 7.61 6.50 19.45
C GLU A 49 6.32 6.63 18.63
N LYS A 50 5.42 7.57 18.99
CA LYS A 50 4.24 7.90 18.20
C LYS A 50 4.60 8.27 16.76
N ASN A 51 5.64 9.09 16.57
CA ASN A 51 6.11 9.49 15.24
C ASN A 51 6.68 8.29 14.46
N SER A 52 7.54 7.48 15.09
CA SER A 52 8.10 6.27 14.49
C SER A 52 7.00 5.28 14.05
N ARG A 53 6.03 4.99 14.93
CA ARG A 53 4.89 4.10 14.63
C ARG A 53 4.01 4.65 13.51
N ARG A 54 3.77 5.97 13.48
CA ARG A 54 3.05 6.65 12.40
C ARG A 54 3.78 6.52 11.05
N ALA A 55 5.09 6.78 11.04
CA ALA A 55 5.90 6.67 9.84
C ALA A 55 5.95 5.22 9.31
N MET A 56 6.03 4.23 10.20
CA MET A 56 5.96 2.81 9.84
C MET A 56 4.59 2.46 9.25
N HIS A 57 3.49 2.85 9.92
CA HIS A 57 2.13 2.59 9.43
C HIS A 57 1.93 3.17 8.02
N ARG A 58 2.38 4.40 7.78
CA ARG A 58 2.33 5.04 6.47
C ARG A 58 3.04 4.22 5.40
N LYS A 59 4.31 3.86 5.61
CA LYS A 59 5.07 3.06 4.64
C LYS A 59 4.42 1.72 4.33
N LEU A 60 3.88 1.05 5.35
CA LEU A 60 3.18 -0.22 5.17
C LEU A 60 1.86 -0.04 4.40
N SER A 61 1.11 1.04 4.69
CA SER A 61 -0.11 1.42 3.98
C SER A 61 0.17 1.73 2.50
N ASP A 62 1.22 2.51 2.21
CA ASP A 62 1.62 2.87 0.84
C ASP A 62 2.02 1.62 0.03
N ASN A 63 2.80 0.72 0.63
CA ASN A 63 3.17 -0.55 -0.01
C ASN A 63 1.96 -1.45 -0.27
N LEU A 64 1.02 -1.52 0.67
CA LEU A 64 -0.21 -2.28 0.47
C LEU A 64 -1.07 -1.66 -0.63
N ALA A 65 -1.18 -0.33 -0.70
CA ALA A 65 -1.95 0.35 -1.74
C ALA A 65 -1.41 0.04 -3.15
N VAL A 66 -0.09 0.06 -3.32
CA VAL A 66 0.56 -0.33 -4.59
C VAL A 66 0.27 -1.80 -4.90
N THR A 67 0.40 -2.69 -3.92
CA THR A 67 0.16 -4.13 -4.09
C THR A 67 -1.28 -4.40 -4.50
N VAL A 68 -2.26 -3.79 -3.82
CA VAL A 68 -3.69 -3.92 -4.11
C VAL A 68 -4.02 -3.42 -5.50
N ARG A 69 -3.42 -2.31 -5.94
CA ARG A 69 -3.61 -1.79 -7.31
C ARG A 69 -3.08 -2.75 -8.36
N VAL A 70 -1.91 -3.33 -8.15
CA VAL A 70 -1.36 -4.35 -9.06
C VAL A 70 -2.25 -5.59 -9.07
N LEU A 71 -2.76 -6.01 -7.91
CA LEU A 71 -3.72 -7.12 -7.84
C LEU A 71 -5.03 -6.80 -8.55
N GLU A 72 -5.55 -5.58 -8.43
CA GLU A 72 -6.76 -5.13 -9.14
C GLU A 72 -6.57 -5.23 -10.67
N ASP A 73 -5.42 -4.77 -11.18
CA ASP A 73 -5.07 -4.90 -12.60
C ASP A 73 -4.97 -6.38 -13.04
N ILE A 74 -4.39 -7.25 -12.20
CA ILE A 74 -4.24 -8.69 -12.49
C ILE A 74 -5.62 -9.37 -12.49
N VAL A 75 -6.42 -9.15 -11.44
CA VAL A 75 -7.78 -9.70 -11.32
C VAL A 75 -8.62 -9.21 -12.49
N GLY A 76 -8.55 -7.93 -12.86
CA GLY A 76 -9.30 -7.37 -13.98
C GLY A 76 -8.93 -8.01 -15.31
N ARG A 77 -7.63 -8.22 -15.58
CA ARG A 77 -7.18 -8.94 -16.77
C ARG A 77 -7.63 -10.39 -16.77
N PHE A 78 -7.58 -11.06 -15.61
CA PHE A 78 -8.06 -12.43 -15.45
C PHE A 78 -9.57 -12.52 -15.74
N THR A 79 -10.39 -11.61 -15.21
CA THR A 79 -11.84 -11.54 -15.46
C THR A 79 -12.14 -11.34 -16.95
N VAL A 80 -11.43 -10.43 -17.63
CA VAL A 80 -11.63 -10.18 -19.06
C VAL A 80 -11.28 -11.41 -19.88
N GLU A 81 -10.18 -12.09 -19.55
CA GLU A 81 -9.77 -13.30 -20.25
C GLU A 81 -10.73 -14.47 -20.02
N GLU A 82 -11.21 -14.66 -18.79
CA GLU A 82 -12.24 -15.66 -18.45
C GLU A 82 -13.58 -15.40 -19.18
N ARG A 83 -14.02 -14.14 -19.25
CA ARG A 83 -15.22 -13.77 -20.01
C ARG A 83 -15.04 -13.99 -21.52
N ARG A 84 -13.85 -13.70 -22.06
CA ARG A 84 -13.53 -13.93 -23.48
C ARG A 84 -13.58 -15.42 -23.83
N ARG A 85 -13.03 -16.29 -22.98
CA ARG A 85 -13.08 -17.75 -23.16
C ARG A 85 -14.49 -18.31 -23.02
N SER A 86 -15.24 -17.80 -22.05
CA SER A 86 -16.65 -18.17 -21.87
C SER A 86 -17.49 -17.86 -23.11
N ALA A 87 -17.31 -16.67 -23.70
CA ALA A 87 -17.98 -16.28 -24.93
C ALA A 87 -17.52 -17.09 -26.16
N ALA A 88 -16.25 -17.48 -26.23
CA ALA A 88 -15.74 -18.31 -27.33
C ALA A 88 -16.29 -19.75 -27.29
N SER A 89 -16.54 -20.29 -26.09
CA SER A 89 -17.13 -21.61 -25.89
C SER A 89 -18.61 -21.69 -26.27
N ASP A 90 -19.37 -20.60 -26.14
CA ASP A 90 -20.80 -20.58 -26.51
C ASP A 90 -21.03 -20.45 -28.03
N VAL A 91 -20.00 -20.05 -28.81
CA VAL A 91 -20.07 -19.91 -30.28
C VAL A 91 -19.88 -21.25 -31.00
N GLU A 92 -19.44 -22.30 -30.32
CA GLU A 92 -19.27 -23.66 -30.87
C GLU A 92 -20.48 -24.58 -30.58
N ALA A 93 -21.65 -24.01 -30.25
CA ALA A 93 -22.90 -24.76 -30.28
C ALA A 93 -23.33 -24.97 -31.76
N PRO A 94 -23.51 -26.21 -32.24
CA PRO A 94 -23.96 -26.45 -33.60
C PRO A 94 -25.34 -25.81 -33.76
N ARG A 95 -25.47 -24.92 -34.75
CA ARG A 95 -26.75 -24.38 -35.19
C ARG A 95 -27.75 -25.54 -35.31
N PRO A 96 -28.94 -25.48 -34.69
CA PRO A 96 -29.96 -26.49 -34.97
C PRO A 96 -30.26 -26.39 -36.46
N THR A 97 -29.95 -27.46 -37.20
CA THR A 97 -30.38 -27.64 -38.59
C THR A 97 -31.90 -27.67 -38.60
N SER A 98 -32.48 -26.49 -38.76
CA SER A 98 -33.92 -26.29 -38.93
C SER A 98 -34.30 -26.82 -40.31
N GLY A 99 -34.93 -28.01 -40.31
CA GLY A 99 -36.06 -28.37 -41.14
C GLY A 99 -35.90 -28.36 -42.66
N VAL A 100 -35.64 -29.53 -43.24
CA VAL A 100 -36.52 -30.09 -44.29
C VAL A 100 -36.61 -31.60 -44.05
N ILE A 101 -37.66 -32.02 -43.35
CA ILE A 101 -38.12 -33.42 -43.35
C ILE A 101 -38.75 -33.63 -44.72
N SER A 102 -38.04 -34.31 -45.63
CA SER A 102 -38.67 -34.87 -46.82
C SER A 102 -39.31 -36.19 -46.43
N ALA A 103 -40.63 -36.15 -46.28
CA ALA A 103 -41.47 -37.33 -46.10
C ALA A 103 -41.61 -38.06 -47.45
N ALA A 104 -40.72 -39.01 -47.73
CA ALA A 104 -40.95 -40.08 -48.71
C ALA A 104 -39.90 -41.18 -48.54
N ASP A 105 -40.36 -42.43 -48.60
CA ASP A 105 -39.61 -43.70 -48.53
C ASP A 105 -39.00 -44.07 -47.17
N ALA A 106 -39.07 -45.30 -46.67
CA ALA A 106 -39.84 -46.50 -47.00
C ALA A 106 -39.58 -47.50 -45.85
N ALA A 107 -40.45 -48.50 -45.73
CA ALA A 107 -40.45 -49.55 -44.71
C ALA A 107 -39.08 -50.22 -44.47
N GLY A 108 -38.78 -50.50 -43.20
CA GLY A 108 -37.69 -51.40 -42.82
C GLY A 108 -37.32 -51.23 -41.35
N GLY A 109 -37.79 -52.14 -40.51
CA GLY A 109 -37.55 -52.09 -39.06
C GLY A 109 -36.07 -52.20 -38.69
N ASN A 110 -35.68 -51.44 -37.68
CA ASN A 110 -34.73 -51.88 -36.66
C ASN A 110 -34.85 -50.92 -35.47
N GLU A 111 -35.41 -51.40 -34.36
CA GLU A 111 -35.45 -50.70 -33.09
C GLU A 111 -34.06 -50.73 -32.45
N GLN A 112 -33.18 -49.84 -32.91
CA GLN A 112 -32.00 -49.43 -32.15
C GLN A 112 -32.16 -47.94 -31.86
N GLN A 113 -32.85 -47.69 -30.75
CA GLN A 113 -32.98 -46.40 -30.12
C GLN A 113 -31.59 -45.91 -29.68
N MET A 114 -30.85 -45.29 -30.61
CA MET A 114 -29.75 -44.37 -30.30
C MET A 114 -30.35 -43.11 -29.68
N VAL A 115 -30.80 -43.20 -28.42
CA VAL A 115 -31.25 -42.05 -27.64
C VAL A 115 -30.67 -42.17 -26.24
N ASP A 116 -29.35 -42.16 -26.11
CA ASP A 116 -28.71 -42.01 -24.79
C ASP A 116 -27.33 -41.34 -24.83
N MET A 117 -27.03 -40.57 -25.89
CA MET A 117 -25.79 -39.77 -25.97
C MET A 117 -26.02 -38.26 -26.09
N GLY A 118 -27.29 -37.83 -26.02
CA GLY A 118 -27.65 -36.41 -25.89
C GLY A 118 -27.85 -35.96 -24.44
N ILE A 119 -28.24 -36.88 -23.55
CA ILE A 119 -28.54 -36.59 -22.14
C ILE A 119 -27.25 -36.47 -21.30
N VAL A 120 -26.25 -37.31 -21.58
CA VAL A 120 -24.95 -37.28 -20.90
C VAL A 120 -24.12 -36.06 -21.29
N CYS A 121 -24.16 -35.64 -22.57
CA CYS A 121 -23.49 -34.42 -23.03
C CYS A 121 -24.12 -33.15 -22.45
N GLY A 122 -25.45 -33.07 -22.37
CA GLY A 122 -26.15 -31.92 -21.77
C GLY A 122 -25.85 -31.75 -20.27
N SER A 123 -25.67 -32.85 -19.53
CA SER A 123 -25.31 -32.82 -18.11
C SER A 123 -23.91 -32.25 -17.87
N LEU A 124 -22.92 -32.67 -18.67
CA LEU A 124 -21.53 -32.25 -18.51
C LEU A 124 -21.34 -30.78 -18.94
N ASP A 125 -21.98 -30.37 -20.04
CA ASP A 125 -21.95 -28.99 -20.52
C ASP A 125 -22.61 -28.02 -19.52
N GLU A 126 -23.70 -28.44 -18.88
CA GLU A 126 -24.38 -27.63 -17.87
C GLU A 126 -23.55 -27.51 -16.58
N GLU A 127 -22.86 -28.58 -16.17
CA GLU A 127 -21.94 -28.57 -15.03
C GLU A 127 -20.74 -27.63 -15.28
N ILE A 128 -20.16 -27.67 -16.49
CA ILE A 128 -19.06 -26.77 -16.90
C ILE A 128 -19.53 -25.31 -16.91
N LYS A 129 -20.72 -25.04 -17.44
CA LYS A 129 -21.30 -23.67 -17.41
C LYS A 129 -21.54 -23.20 -15.98
N GLN A 130 -22.04 -24.07 -15.11
CA GLN A 130 -22.27 -23.72 -13.71
C GLN A 130 -20.96 -23.43 -12.96
N ASP A 131 -19.89 -24.19 -13.22
CA ASP A 131 -18.57 -23.95 -12.61
C ASP A 131 -17.97 -22.61 -13.08
N ARG A 132 -18.16 -22.25 -14.36
CA ARG A 132 -17.75 -20.95 -14.91
C ARG A 132 -18.50 -19.78 -14.28
N VAL A 133 -19.83 -19.87 -14.13
CA VAL A 133 -20.63 -18.83 -13.47
C VAL A 133 -20.20 -18.65 -12.01
N LYS A 134 -19.95 -19.75 -11.29
CA LYS A 134 -19.41 -19.69 -9.92
C LYS A 134 -18.03 -19.04 -9.90
N THR A 135 -17.21 -19.29 -10.92
CA THR A 135 -15.87 -18.72 -11.05
C THR A 135 -15.90 -17.22 -11.25
N LEU A 136 -16.68 -16.74 -12.20
CA LEU A 136 -16.84 -15.30 -12.44
C LEU A 136 -17.39 -14.56 -11.22
N ARG A 137 -18.34 -15.17 -10.48
CA ARG A 137 -18.85 -14.58 -9.23
C ARG A 137 -17.78 -14.40 -8.16
N ARG A 138 -16.91 -15.39 -7.95
CA ARG A 138 -15.82 -15.27 -6.97
C ARG A 138 -14.83 -14.17 -7.36
N VAL A 139 -14.47 -14.09 -8.64
CA VAL A 139 -13.58 -13.05 -9.13
C VAL A 139 -14.20 -11.65 -8.98
N ASP A 140 -15.51 -11.51 -9.20
CA ASP A 140 -16.23 -10.26 -8.93
C ASP A 140 -16.22 -9.91 -7.43
N GLU A 141 -16.36 -10.90 -6.53
CA GLU A 141 -16.24 -10.72 -5.07
C GLU A 141 -14.82 -10.27 -4.66
N ASP A 142 -13.78 -10.88 -5.24
CA ASP A 142 -12.39 -10.52 -5.01
C ASP A 142 -12.09 -9.09 -5.46
N MET A 143 -12.63 -8.69 -6.62
CA MET A 143 -12.53 -7.32 -7.12
C MET A 143 -13.17 -6.32 -6.15
N LEU A 144 -14.38 -6.61 -5.65
CA LEU A 144 -15.04 -5.78 -4.65
C LEU A 144 -14.26 -5.72 -3.33
N CYS A 145 -13.60 -6.83 -2.95
CA CYS A 145 -12.73 -6.86 -1.79
C CYS A 145 -11.55 -5.89 -1.95
N LEU A 146 -10.82 -5.98 -3.07
CA LEU A 146 -9.69 -5.09 -3.36
C LEU A 146 -10.10 -3.62 -3.39
N GLN A 147 -11.25 -3.30 -3.99
CA GLN A 147 -11.79 -1.93 -4.01
C GLN A 147 -12.10 -1.38 -2.61
N ARG A 148 -12.61 -2.22 -1.71
CA ARG A 148 -12.80 -1.84 -0.30
C ARG A 148 -11.47 -1.57 0.38
N ILE A 149 -10.47 -2.45 0.20
CA ILE A 149 -9.12 -2.24 0.76
C ILE A 149 -8.54 -0.92 0.24
N TYR A 150 -8.66 -0.64 -1.05
CA TYR A 150 -8.16 0.60 -1.64
C TYR A 150 -8.86 1.84 -1.06
N THR A 151 -10.18 1.81 -0.93
CA THR A 151 -10.97 2.90 -0.33
C THR A 151 -10.59 3.14 1.12
N ASP A 152 -10.39 2.07 1.90
CA ASP A 152 -9.94 2.14 3.28
C ASP A 152 -8.54 2.75 3.38
N LEU A 153 -7.62 2.40 2.47
CA LEU A 153 -6.26 2.97 2.46
C LEU A 153 -6.26 4.44 2.03
N ALA A 154 -7.09 4.82 1.05
CA ALA A 154 -7.22 6.20 0.60
C ALA A 154 -7.75 7.11 1.71
N SER A 155 -8.82 6.71 2.40
CA SER A 155 -9.35 7.45 3.55
C SER A 155 -8.32 7.59 4.69
N GLN A 156 -7.53 6.53 4.94
CA GLN A 156 -6.44 6.59 5.92
C GLN A 156 -5.29 7.52 5.50
N ALA A 157 -5.00 7.64 4.19
CA ALA A 157 -3.98 8.55 3.69
C ALA A 157 -4.40 10.01 3.91
N GLU A 158 -5.67 10.35 3.69
CA GLU A 158 -6.23 11.68 3.97
C GLU A 158 -6.15 12.02 5.47
N GLU A 159 -6.51 11.09 6.36
CA GLU A 159 -6.35 11.26 7.81
C GLU A 159 -4.87 11.49 8.22
N GLN A 160 -3.94 10.81 7.55
CA GLN A 160 -2.51 10.93 7.84
C GLN A 160 -1.94 12.29 7.39
N GLN A 161 -2.42 12.85 6.28
CA GLN A 161 -1.99 14.16 5.76
C GLN A 161 -2.19 15.26 6.82
N ALA A 162 -3.37 15.31 7.47
CA ALA A 162 -3.66 16.27 8.54
C ALA A 162 -2.70 16.15 9.74
N GLY A 163 -2.24 14.94 10.02
CA GLY A 163 -1.25 14.69 11.07
C GLY A 163 0.16 15.17 10.73
N PHE A 164 0.52 15.27 9.44
CA PHE A 164 1.81 15.76 8.97
C PHE A 164 1.91 17.28 9.08
N ASP A 165 0.87 18.01 8.71
CA ASP A 165 0.83 19.48 8.87
C ASP A 165 1.10 19.89 10.32
N THR A 166 0.62 19.07 11.27
CA THR A 166 0.87 19.28 12.71
C THR A 166 2.33 19.00 13.09
N ILE A 167 2.97 17.96 12.54
CA ILE A 167 4.38 17.66 12.80
C ILE A 167 5.27 18.71 12.14
N GLU A 168 4.98 19.12 10.91
CA GLU A 168 5.69 20.18 10.22
C GLU A 168 5.61 21.48 11.01
N SER A 169 4.43 21.83 11.52
CA SER A 169 4.26 22.96 12.43
C SER A 169 5.11 22.81 13.71
N HIS A 170 5.13 21.63 14.35
CA HIS A 170 5.95 21.41 15.54
C HIS A 170 7.45 21.43 15.25
N MET A 171 7.89 20.91 14.09
CA MET A 171 9.29 20.98 13.65
C MET A 171 9.71 22.40 13.34
N ALA A 172 8.85 23.17 12.65
CA ALA A 172 9.08 24.57 12.35
C ALA A 172 9.17 25.41 13.64
N SER A 173 8.27 25.17 14.60
CA SER A 173 8.36 25.81 15.92
C SER A 173 9.61 25.40 16.69
N ALA A 174 9.96 24.11 16.75
CA ALA A 174 11.16 23.65 17.44
C ALA A 174 12.44 24.19 16.81
N ALA A 175 12.50 24.28 15.48
CA ALA A 175 13.61 24.92 14.76
C ALA A 175 13.70 26.42 15.09
N GLY A 176 12.55 27.10 15.15
CA GLY A 176 12.46 28.49 15.57
C GLY A 176 12.92 28.72 17.01
N ASP A 177 12.53 27.85 17.93
CA ASP A 177 12.93 27.90 19.35
C ASP A 177 14.44 27.67 19.51
N VAL A 178 15.02 26.73 18.74
CA VAL A 178 16.47 26.50 18.71
C VAL A 178 17.20 27.72 18.15
N GLU A 179 16.68 28.35 17.11
CA GLU A 179 17.31 29.54 16.52
C GLU A 179 17.21 30.76 17.45
N LEU A 180 16.08 30.93 18.14
CA LEU A 180 15.91 31.94 19.19
C LEU A 180 16.86 31.70 20.35
N GLY A 181 16.93 30.47 20.87
CA GLY A 181 17.87 30.10 21.93
C GLY A 181 19.32 30.32 21.51
N ARG A 182 19.66 30.04 20.25
CA ARG A 182 21.00 30.30 19.70
C ARG A 182 21.33 31.79 19.64
N ARG A 183 20.38 32.63 19.23
CA ARG A 183 20.53 34.09 19.24
C ARG A 183 20.68 34.64 20.66
N GLU A 184 19.94 34.08 21.62
CA GLU A 184 20.04 34.48 23.02
C GLU A 184 21.42 34.15 23.61
N ILE A 185 21.96 32.96 23.30
CA ILE A 185 23.32 32.55 23.68
C ILE A 185 24.38 33.46 23.04
N ASP A 186 24.23 33.82 21.76
CA ASP A 186 25.15 34.76 21.09
C ASP A 186 25.12 36.16 21.73
N LEU A 187 23.93 36.66 22.07
CA LEU A 187 23.78 37.95 22.74
C LEU A 187 24.38 37.93 24.16
N MET A 188 24.14 36.85 24.92
CA MET A 188 24.72 36.68 26.24
C MET A 188 26.24 36.55 26.19
N SER A 189 26.77 35.74 25.26
CA SER A 189 28.21 35.55 25.11
C SER A 189 28.92 36.85 24.74
N SER A 190 28.36 37.65 23.82
CA SER A 190 28.88 38.98 23.46
C SER A 190 28.94 39.95 24.66
N ARG A 191 27.88 39.98 25.48
CA ARG A 191 27.86 40.79 26.71
C ARG A 191 28.89 40.31 27.74
N TYR A 192 29.06 39.00 27.89
CA TYR A 192 30.06 38.42 28.79
C TYR A 192 31.49 38.72 28.31
N ASP A 193 31.73 38.63 27.01
CA ASP A 193 33.05 38.85 26.41
C ASP A 193 33.48 40.33 26.53
N TRP A 194 32.53 41.25 26.34
CA TRP A 194 32.79 42.68 26.51
C TRP A 194 33.15 43.05 27.96
N THR A 195 32.39 42.54 28.94
CA THR A 195 32.66 42.80 30.36
C THR A 195 33.98 42.18 30.83
N GLN A 196 34.35 41.00 30.34
CA GLN A 196 35.67 40.41 30.63
C GLN A 196 36.81 41.21 30.00
N ARG A 197 36.68 41.64 28.74
CA ARG A 197 37.69 42.50 28.09
C ARG A 197 37.85 43.83 28.82
N LEU A 198 36.77 44.43 29.29
CA LEU A 198 36.81 45.67 30.06
C LEU A 198 37.53 45.47 31.39
N LYS A 199 37.19 44.41 32.14
CA LYS A 199 37.87 44.05 33.41
C LYS A 199 39.36 43.79 33.20
N ARG A 200 39.74 43.13 32.11
CA ARG A 200 41.14 42.83 31.79
C ARG A 200 41.94 44.11 31.50
N LYS A 201 41.37 45.03 30.70
CA LYS A 201 41.97 46.34 30.43
C LYS A 201 42.10 47.16 31.70
N LEU A 202 41.05 47.23 32.51
CA LEU A 202 41.03 47.98 33.78
C LEU A 202 42.09 47.46 34.76
N CYS A 203 42.21 46.14 34.88
CA CYS A 203 43.19 45.50 35.76
C CYS A 203 44.63 45.77 35.28
N MET A 204 44.89 45.70 33.97
CA MET A 204 46.21 46.04 33.41
C MET A 204 46.57 47.51 33.59
N THR A 205 45.62 48.43 33.40
CA THR A 205 45.88 49.87 33.59
C THR A 205 46.13 50.19 35.07
N LEU A 206 45.33 49.63 35.98
CA LEU A 206 45.48 49.88 37.41
C LEU A 206 46.80 49.31 37.95
N GLY A 207 47.15 48.08 37.54
CA GLY A 207 48.41 47.45 37.88
C GLY A 207 49.63 48.21 37.32
N GLY A 208 49.54 48.67 36.07
CA GLY A 208 50.58 49.46 35.43
C GLY A 208 50.83 50.80 36.13
N THR A 209 49.76 51.53 36.51
CA THR A 209 49.90 52.80 37.25
C THR A 209 50.47 52.59 38.65
N ALA A 210 50.06 51.53 39.35
CA ALA A 210 50.59 51.22 40.67
C ALA A 210 52.09 50.89 40.61
N ALA A 211 52.52 50.09 39.62
CA ALA A 211 53.93 49.78 39.42
C ALA A 211 54.78 51.01 39.03
N ALA A 212 54.24 51.91 38.20
CA ALA A 212 54.95 53.15 37.85
C ALA A 212 55.15 54.06 39.07
N LEU A 213 54.13 54.17 39.93
CA LEU A 213 54.21 54.96 41.17
C LEU A 213 55.20 54.36 42.17
N THR A 214 55.27 53.03 42.31
CA THR A 214 56.25 52.40 43.20
C THR A 214 57.68 52.62 42.70
N ILE A 215 57.91 52.51 41.39
CA ILE A 215 59.23 52.80 40.78
C ILE A 215 59.60 54.28 40.95
N ALA A 216 58.67 55.20 40.69
CA ALA A 216 58.92 56.63 40.85
C ALA A 216 59.24 57.00 42.31
N SER A 217 58.49 56.47 43.26
CA SER A 217 58.78 56.66 44.69
C SER A 217 60.14 56.09 45.10
N PHE A 218 60.55 54.96 44.51
CA PHE A 218 61.87 54.38 44.78
C PHE A 218 63.00 55.25 44.20
N VAL A 219 62.83 55.81 43.00
CA VAL A 219 63.84 56.69 42.36
C VAL A 219 63.94 58.04 43.06
N PHE A 220 62.84 58.62 43.54
CA PHE A 220 62.87 59.90 44.26
C PHE A 220 63.37 59.79 45.71
N SER A 221 63.34 58.59 46.30
CA SER A 221 63.76 58.36 47.68
C SER A 221 65.23 57.93 47.82
N ASN A 222 65.95 57.76 46.71
CA ASN A 222 67.36 57.37 46.62
C ASN A 222 68.18 58.55 46.09
#